data_AF-V4JWL3-F1
#
_entry.id   AF-V4JWL3-F1
#
_cell.length_a   1.000
_cell.length_b   1.000
_cell.length_c   1.000
_cell.angle_alpha   90.00
_cell.angle_beta   90.00
_cell.angle_gamma   90.00
#
_symmetry.space_group_name_H-M   'P 1'
#
loop_
_entity.id
_entity.type
_entity.pdbx_description
1 polymer ?
#
loop_
_entity_poly.entity_id
_entity_poly.type
_entity_poly.pdbx_seq_one_letter_code
_entity_poly.pdbx_strand_id
1 'polypeptide(L)'
;MEHSEEGVMEYAPHPPRAQQQAHHFHQQQQQLHMFWANQMQEIEQTTDFKNHTLPLARIKKIMKADEDVRMISAEAPVIFAKACEMFILELTLRAWLHTEENKRRTLQKNDIAAAISRTDVFDFLVDIIPRDELKEEGLGVTKGTIPTLVGSPPYYYLQQQQQQQQGLMPWSTGEP
;
A
#
# COMPACT_ATOMS: atom_id res chain seq x y z
N MET A 1 -51.97 -35.43 -10.29
CA MET A 1 -51.65 -34.12 -9.71
C MET A 1 -50.34 -34.28 -8.98
N GLU A 2 -49.24 -34.16 -9.69
CA GLU A 2 -47.90 -34.00 -9.10
C GLU A 2 -47.79 -32.55 -8.62
N HIS A 3 -47.45 -32.35 -7.35
CA HIS A 3 -46.99 -31.07 -6.85
C HIS A 3 -45.46 -31.14 -6.79
N SER A 4 -44.83 -30.46 -7.73
CA SER A 4 -43.41 -30.12 -7.73
C SER A 4 -43.17 -29.01 -6.70
N GLU A 5 -42.43 -29.32 -5.64
CA GLU A 5 -41.83 -28.32 -4.75
C GLU A 5 -40.69 -27.62 -5.49
N GLU A 6 -40.94 -26.41 -5.98
CA GLU A 6 -39.90 -25.51 -6.45
C GLU A 6 -39.13 -24.97 -5.23
N GLY A 7 -37.85 -25.36 -5.15
CA GLY A 7 -36.91 -24.87 -4.14
C GLY A 7 -36.78 -23.36 -4.21
N VAL A 8 -37.13 -22.70 -3.10
CA VAL A 8 -36.86 -21.28 -2.89
C VAL A 8 -35.34 -21.11 -2.80
N MET A 9 -34.71 -20.68 -3.89
CA MET A 9 -33.32 -20.20 -3.84
C MET A 9 -33.31 -18.94 -2.97
N GLU A 10 -32.87 -19.09 -1.73
CA GLU A 10 -32.61 -17.99 -0.82
C GLU A 10 -31.46 -17.15 -1.39
N TYR A 11 -31.81 -16.02 -2.00
CA TYR A 11 -30.85 -15.03 -2.47
C TYR A 11 -30.14 -14.43 -1.25
N ALA A 12 -28.98 -15.00 -0.90
CA ALA A 12 -28.11 -14.41 0.12
C ALA A 12 -27.83 -12.94 -0.25
N PRO A 13 -27.98 -11.99 0.69
CA PRO A 13 -27.78 -10.58 0.39
C PRO A 13 -26.34 -10.34 -0.02
N HIS A 14 -26.14 -9.87 -1.26
CA HIS A 14 -24.82 -9.45 -1.73
C HIS A 14 -24.35 -8.27 -0.87
N PRO A 15 -23.12 -8.34 -0.31
CA PRO A 15 -22.60 -7.25 0.49
C PRO A 15 -22.54 -5.96 -0.36
N PRO A 16 -22.94 -4.79 0.19
CA PRO A 16 -22.81 -3.51 -0.48
C PRO A 16 -21.40 -3.29 -1.06
N ARG A 17 -21.30 -2.70 -2.27
CA ARG A 17 -20.02 -2.39 -2.94
C ARG A 17 -19.00 -1.67 -2.04
N ALA A 18 -19.46 -0.83 -1.11
CA ALA A 18 -18.62 -0.15 -0.13
C ALA A 18 -17.91 -1.12 0.82
N GLN A 19 -18.59 -2.19 1.28
CA GLN A 19 -17.98 -3.21 2.14
C GLN A 19 -16.90 -3.98 1.37
N GLN A 20 -17.15 -4.35 0.10
CA GLN A 20 -16.16 -5.03 -0.74
C GLN A 20 -14.88 -4.22 -0.95
N GLN A 21 -14.99 -2.92 -1.27
CA GLN A 21 -13.82 -2.07 -1.48
C GLN A 21 -12.97 -1.94 -0.22
N ALA A 22 -13.60 -1.83 0.94
CA ALA A 22 -12.86 -1.68 2.16
C ALA A 22 -12.22 -2.98 2.66
N HIS A 23 -12.85 -4.13 2.43
CA HIS A 23 -12.20 -5.43 2.66
C HIS A 23 -10.93 -5.55 1.80
N HIS A 24 -10.99 -5.13 0.54
CA HIS A 24 -9.82 -5.15 -0.34
C HIS A 24 -8.72 -4.20 0.13
N PHE A 25 -9.06 -2.97 0.51
CA PHE A 25 -8.10 -2.02 1.07
C PHE A 25 -7.45 -2.52 2.37
N HIS A 26 -8.24 -3.14 3.26
CA HIS A 26 -7.71 -3.75 4.48
C HIS A 26 -6.72 -4.88 4.17
N GLN A 27 -7.05 -5.73 3.19
CA GLN A 27 -6.16 -6.80 2.74
C GLN A 27 -4.85 -6.26 2.17
N GLN A 28 -4.89 -5.19 1.36
CA GLN A 28 -3.70 -4.52 0.84
C GLN A 28 -2.81 -3.99 1.97
N GLN A 29 -3.40 -3.35 2.99
CA GLN A 29 -2.64 -2.89 4.16
C GLN A 29 -2.02 -4.03 4.96
N GLN A 30 -2.75 -5.14 5.14
CA GLN A 30 -2.20 -6.31 5.83
C GLN A 30 -0.99 -6.88 5.08
N GLN A 31 -1.06 -6.99 3.75
CA GLN A 31 0.08 -7.46 2.94
C GLN A 31 1.32 -6.58 3.12
N LEU A 32 1.15 -5.25 3.11
CA LEU A 32 2.24 -4.32 3.37
C LEU A 32 2.78 -4.45 4.80
N HIS A 33 1.91 -4.60 5.80
CA HIS A 33 2.34 -4.77 7.18
C HIS A 33 3.17 -6.06 7.35
N MET A 34 2.72 -7.17 6.76
CA MET A 34 3.46 -8.43 6.78
C MET A 34 4.80 -8.31 6.05
N PHE A 35 4.84 -7.63 4.90
CA PHE A 35 6.07 -7.35 4.18
C PHE A 35 7.08 -6.61 5.07
N TRP A 36 6.66 -5.52 5.71
CA TRP A 36 7.53 -4.72 6.57
C TRP A 36 7.97 -5.49 7.83
N ALA A 37 7.08 -6.26 8.45
CA ALA A 37 7.45 -7.11 9.59
C ALA A 37 8.54 -8.12 9.20
N ASN A 38 8.39 -8.79 8.05
CA ASN A 38 9.38 -9.74 7.54
C ASN A 38 10.72 -9.06 7.21
N GLN A 39 10.68 -7.89 6.56
CA GLN A 39 11.89 -7.15 6.22
C GLN A 39 12.63 -6.66 7.47
N MET A 40 11.92 -6.19 8.50
CA MET A 40 12.54 -5.79 9.78
C MET A 40 13.21 -6.97 10.47
N GLN A 41 12.54 -8.12 10.52
CA GLN A 41 13.10 -9.34 11.08
C GLN A 41 14.35 -9.83 10.30
N GLU A 42 14.37 -9.67 8.98
CA GLU A 42 15.54 -9.98 8.14
C GLU A 42 16.72 -9.07 8.47
N ILE A 43 16.47 -7.76 8.63
CA ILE A 43 17.49 -6.77 8.97
C ILE A 43 18.10 -7.07 10.35
N GLU A 44 17.28 -7.40 11.35
CA GLU A 44 17.77 -7.74 12.70
C GLU A 44 18.67 -8.99 12.72
N GLN A 45 18.43 -9.94 11.82
CA GLN A 45 19.22 -11.16 11.69
C GLN A 45 20.44 -11.00 10.77
N THR A 46 20.53 -9.91 10.02
CA THR A 46 21.61 -9.68 9.07
C THR A 46 22.91 -9.33 9.81
N THR A 47 23.91 -10.18 9.65
CA THR A 47 25.24 -10.01 10.27
C THR A 47 26.36 -9.78 9.24
N ASP A 48 26.12 -10.07 7.97
CA ASP A 48 27.07 -9.88 6.87
C ASP A 48 26.67 -8.71 5.98
N PHE A 49 27.42 -7.61 6.09
CA PHE A 49 27.26 -6.39 5.30
C PHE A 49 28.15 -6.36 4.06
N LYS A 50 28.65 -7.50 3.58
CA LYS A 50 29.51 -7.53 2.37
C LYS A 50 28.72 -7.90 1.12
N ASN A 51 27.65 -8.67 1.26
CA ASN A 51 26.86 -9.19 0.16
C ASN A 51 25.66 -8.29 -0.13
N HIS A 52 25.85 -7.29 -0.98
CA HIS A 52 24.79 -6.38 -1.42
C HIS A 52 24.33 -6.72 -2.84
N THR A 53 23.01 -6.69 -3.05
CA THR A 53 22.39 -6.82 -4.38
C THR A 53 22.75 -5.64 -5.29
N LEU A 54 22.99 -4.45 -4.70
CA LEU A 54 23.30 -3.21 -5.42
C LEU A 54 24.78 -2.82 -5.29
N PRO A 55 25.44 -2.38 -6.38
CA PRO A 55 26.86 -2.05 -6.35
C PRO A 55 27.13 -0.73 -5.60
N LEU A 56 27.83 -0.80 -4.47
CA LEU A 56 28.15 0.34 -3.61
C LEU A 56 28.84 1.50 -4.34
N ALA A 57 29.73 1.18 -5.30
CA ALA A 57 30.42 2.20 -6.09
C ALA A 57 29.45 3.03 -6.95
N ARG A 58 28.34 2.43 -7.42
CA ARG A 58 27.33 3.14 -8.20
C ARG A 58 26.44 4.00 -7.32
N ILE A 59 26.06 3.49 -6.16
CA ILE A 59 25.34 4.25 -5.12
C ILE A 59 26.15 5.50 -4.75
N LYS A 60 27.44 5.32 -4.41
CA LYS A 60 28.34 6.44 -4.11
C LYS A 60 28.45 7.45 -5.26
N LYS A 61 28.46 6.99 -6.51
CA LYS A 61 28.49 7.87 -7.68
C LYS A 61 27.21 8.70 -7.83
N ILE A 62 26.04 8.12 -7.57
CA ILE A 62 24.75 8.83 -7.59
C ILE A 62 24.71 9.88 -6.48
N MET A 63 25.11 9.51 -5.25
CA MET A 63 25.21 10.46 -4.13
C MET A 63 26.15 11.64 -4.42
N LYS A 64 27.20 11.42 -5.23
CA LYS A 64 28.17 12.43 -5.68
C LYS A 64 27.77 13.20 -6.93
N ALA A 65 26.60 12.93 -7.50
CA ALA A 65 26.08 13.71 -8.61
C ALA A 65 25.66 15.12 -8.15
N ASP A 66 25.38 15.29 -6.87
CA ASP A 66 25.22 16.58 -6.23
C ASP A 66 26.60 17.21 -5.93
N GLU A 67 26.85 18.39 -6.51
CA GLU A 67 28.14 19.10 -6.42
C GLU A 67 28.48 19.54 -4.99
N ASP A 68 27.46 19.73 -4.13
CA ASP A 68 27.66 20.18 -2.75
C ASP A 68 28.12 19.03 -1.82
N VAL A 69 28.04 17.77 -2.28
CA VAL A 69 28.43 16.59 -1.50
C VAL A 69 29.94 16.34 -1.60
N ARG A 70 30.72 16.75 -0.59
CA ARG A 70 32.19 16.61 -0.57
C ARG A 70 32.72 15.28 -0.07
N MET A 71 32.19 14.74 1.01
CA MET A 71 32.63 13.47 1.59
C MET A 71 31.42 12.60 1.91
N ILE A 72 31.59 11.29 1.80
CA ILE A 72 30.55 10.29 2.10
C ILE A 72 31.21 9.23 2.96
N SER A 73 30.62 8.98 4.15
CA SER A 73 31.05 7.89 5.04
C SER A 73 30.97 6.55 4.32
N ALA A 74 31.86 5.61 4.65
CA ALA A 74 31.82 4.26 4.09
C ALA A 74 30.51 3.50 4.43
N GLU A 75 29.87 3.86 5.54
CA GLU A 75 28.60 3.25 6.00
C GLU A 75 27.39 3.71 5.19
N ALA A 76 27.42 4.93 4.64
CA ALA A 76 26.26 5.50 3.96
C ALA A 76 25.85 4.69 2.71
N PRO A 77 26.77 4.32 1.80
CA PRO A 77 26.44 3.47 0.66
C PRO A 77 25.90 2.09 1.05
N VAL A 78 26.34 1.52 2.18
CA VAL A 78 25.87 0.24 2.72
C VAL A 78 24.40 0.36 3.13
N ILE A 79 24.07 1.40 3.91
CA ILE A 79 22.68 1.67 4.31
C ILE A 79 21.79 1.94 3.09
N PHE A 80 22.27 2.75 2.13
CA PHE A 80 21.52 3.00 0.90
C PHE A 80 21.30 1.74 0.08
N ALA A 81 22.23 0.79 0.07
CA ALA A 81 22.03 -0.47 -0.66
C ALA A 81 20.81 -1.22 -0.12
N LYS A 82 20.68 -1.35 1.20
CA LYS A 82 19.51 -2.01 1.82
C LYS A 82 18.24 -1.16 1.70
N ALA A 83 18.34 0.15 1.92
CA ALA A 83 17.19 1.05 1.78
C ALA A 83 16.63 1.06 0.36
N CYS A 84 17.49 1.07 -0.67
CA CYS A 84 17.08 1.00 -2.07
C CYS A 84 16.44 -0.35 -2.41
N GLU A 85 16.95 -1.46 -1.87
CA GLU A 85 16.32 -2.78 -2.03
C GLU A 85 14.90 -2.77 -1.47
N MET A 86 14.72 -2.28 -0.24
CA MET A 86 13.39 -2.18 0.40
C MET A 86 12.46 -1.24 -0.36
N PHE A 87 12.96 -0.09 -0.79
CA PHE A 87 12.22 0.89 -1.57
C PHE A 87 11.71 0.29 -2.90
N ILE A 88 12.57 -0.43 -3.63
CA ILE A 88 12.17 -1.09 -4.88
C ILE A 88 11.10 -2.14 -4.61
N LEU A 89 11.27 -2.97 -3.57
CA LEU A 89 10.30 -4.01 -3.22
C LEU A 89 8.94 -3.41 -2.84
N GLU A 90 8.91 -2.40 -1.98
CA GLU A 90 7.66 -1.76 -1.56
C GLU A 90 6.96 -1.05 -2.72
N LEU A 91 7.68 -0.25 -3.50
CA LEU A 91 7.11 0.45 -4.65
C LEU A 91 6.55 -0.55 -5.67
N THR A 92 7.28 -1.65 -5.91
CA THR A 92 6.83 -2.73 -6.81
C THR A 92 5.58 -3.42 -6.27
N LEU A 93 5.52 -3.72 -4.96
CA LEU A 93 4.34 -4.32 -4.33
C LEU A 93 3.11 -3.41 -4.47
N ARG A 94 3.25 -2.12 -4.14
CA ARG A 94 2.16 -1.14 -4.26
C ARG A 94 1.69 -0.97 -5.71
N ALA A 95 2.61 -0.93 -6.67
CA ALA A 95 2.27 -0.87 -8.09
C ALA A 95 1.62 -2.19 -8.58
N TRP A 96 2.05 -3.34 -8.06
CA TRP A 96 1.44 -4.62 -8.38
C TRP A 96 -0.04 -4.68 -7.96
N LEU A 97 -0.40 -4.09 -6.82
CA LEU A 97 -1.80 -3.99 -6.40
C LEU A 97 -2.68 -3.31 -7.46
N HIS A 98 -2.20 -2.24 -8.11
CA HIS A 98 -2.91 -1.61 -9.24
C HIS A 98 -2.97 -2.48 -10.48
N THR A 99 -1.93 -3.28 -10.72
CA THR A 99 -1.92 -4.25 -11.83
C THR A 99 -3.05 -5.28 -11.63
N GLU A 100 -3.18 -5.81 -10.42
CA GLU A 100 -4.21 -6.79 -10.05
C GLU A 100 -5.62 -6.18 -10.00
N GLU A 101 -5.78 -4.97 -9.46
CA GLU A 101 -7.05 -4.21 -9.49
C GLU A 101 -7.57 -4.07 -10.93
N ASN A 102 -6.66 -3.87 -11.90
CA ASN A 102 -6.97 -3.77 -13.33
C ASN A 102 -7.04 -5.13 -14.04
N LYS A 103 -7.02 -6.25 -13.30
CA LYS A 103 -7.08 -7.62 -13.84
C LYS A 103 -5.96 -7.95 -14.83
N ARG A 104 -4.81 -7.27 -14.72
CA ARG A 104 -3.63 -7.49 -15.55
C ARG A 104 -2.63 -8.38 -14.81
N ARG A 105 -1.69 -8.94 -15.58
CA ARG A 105 -0.53 -9.72 -15.09
C ARG A 105 0.81 -9.13 -15.52
N THR A 106 0.76 -7.97 -16.16
CA THR A 106 1.94 -7.23 -16.64
C THR A 106 1.92 -5.87 -15.97
N LEU A 107 2.94 -5.61 -15.16
CA LEU A 107 3.16 -4.32 -14.49
C LEU A 107 3.46 -3.24 -15.55
N GLN A 108 2.82 -2.09 -15.42
CA GLN A 108 2.98 -0.97 -16.36
C GLN A 108 3.42 0.30 -15.63
N LYS A 109 3.98 1.27 -16.37
CA LYS A 109 4.35 2.59 -15.84
C LYS A 109 3.17 3.28 -15.12
N ASN A 110 1.96 3.13 -15.66
CA ASN A 110 0.75 3.73 -15.08
C ASN A 110 0.40 3.15 -13.70
N ASP A 111 0.80 1.91 -13.40
CA ASP A 111 0.62 1.32 -12.07
C ASP A 111 1.55 1.95 -11.04
N ILE A 112 2.79 2.25 -11.46
CA ILE A 112 3.79 2.93 -10.62
C ILE A 112 3.31 4.36 -10.35
N ALA A 113 2.86 5.08 -11.39
CA ALA A 113 2.30 6.42 -11.23
C ALA A 113 1.05 6.41 -10.31
N ALA A 114 0.23 5.36 -10.39
CA ALA A 114 -0.90 5.18 -9.50
C ALA A 114 -0.49 4.97 -8.04
N ALA A 115 0.51 4.12 -7.79
CA ALA A 115 1.03 3.83 -6.45
C ALA A 115 1.65 5.07 -5.78
N ILE A 116 2.40 5.86 -6.55
CA ILE A 116 3.01 7.11 -6.09
C ILE A 116 1.93 8.07 -5.61
N SER A 117 0.89 8.35 -6.40
CA SER A 117 -0.14 9.31 -5.99
C SER A 117 -1.04 8.84 -4.84
N ARG A 118 -1.03 7.54 -4.50
CA ARG A 118 -1.77 7.00 -3.33
C ARG A 118 -0.89 6.91 -2.08
N THR A 119 0.39 7.22 -2.17
CA THR A 119 1.34 7.09 -1.06
C THR A 119 2.14 8.39 -0.91
N ASP A 120 1.76 9.18 0.09
CA ASP A 120 2.38 10.45 0.50
C ASP A 120 3.92 10.38 0.64
N VAL A 121 4.47 9.30 1.20
CA VAL A 121 5.94 9.16 1.32
C VAL A 121 6.67 9.11 -0.03
N PHE A 122 5.96 8.89 -1.15
CA PHE A 122 6.51 8.84 -2.50
C PHE A 122 6.35 10.15 -3.28
N ASP A 123 5.88 11.23 -2.65
CA ASP A 123 5.67 12.53 -3.34
C ASP A 123 6.94 13.09 -4.00
N PHE A 124 8.13 12.70 -3.51
CA PHE A 124 9.41 13.07 -4.14
C PHE A 124 9.58 12.53 -5.58
N LEU A 125 8.71 11.64 -6.05
CA LEU A 125 8.74 11.02 -7.38
C LEU A 125 7.76 11.64 -8.37
N VAL A 126 6.89 12.57 -7.95
CA VAL A 126 5.82 13.12 -8.81
C VAL A 126 6.37 13.75 -10.09
N ASP A 127 7.48 14.47 -9.99
CA ASP A 127 8.12 15.12 -11.15
C ASP A 127 8.95 14.15 -12.01
N ILE A 128 9.28 12.97 -11.48
CA ILE A 128 10.08 11.94 -12.17
C ILE A 128 9.18 11.02 -13.00
N ILE A 129 8.00 10.69 -12.47
CA ILE A 129 7.03 9.79 -13.10
C ILE A 129 5.71 10.53 -13.27
N PRO A 130 5.58 11.36 -14.33
CA PRO A 130 4.33 12.06 -14.60
C PRO A 130 3.24 11.04 -14.91
N ARG A 131 2.04 11.27 -14.37
CA ARG A 131 0.84 10.58 -14.83
C ARG A 131 0.57 11.02 -16.25
N ASP A 132 0.28 10.06 -17.13
CA ASP A 132 -0.36 10.38 -18.39
C ASP A 132 -1.71 11.00 -18.01
N GLU A 133 -1.84 12.32 -18.19
CA GLU A 133 -3.15 12.96 -18.13
C GLU A 133 -4.01 12.24 -19.16
N LEU A 134 -4.97 11.45 -18.68
CA LEU A 134 -6.08 11.05 -19.51
C LEU A 134 -6.67 12.37 -19.99
N LYS A 135 -6.42 12.72 -21.27
CA LYS A 135 -7.10 13.82 -21.93
C LYS A 135 -8.58 13.53 -21.79
N GLU A 136 -9.20 14.15 -20.81
CA GLU A 136 -10.64 14.20 -20.67
C GLU A 136 -11.13 15.06 -21.84
N GLU A 137 -11.32 14.42 -22.99
CA GLU A 137 -12.06 15.04 -24.08
C GLU A 137 -13.48 15.30 -23.59
N GLY A 138 -13.70 16.55 -23.19
CA GLY A 138 -15.01 17.14 -22.99
C GLY A 138 -15.58 16.93 -21.59
N LEU A 139 -15.38 17.92 -20.72
CA LEU A 139 -16.43 18.78 -20.17
C LEU A 139 -15.77 19.82 -19.26
N GLY A 140 -15.73 21.07 -19.73
CA GLY A 140 -15.16 22.17 -18.96
C GLY A 140 -15.93 22.36 -17.65
N VAL A 141 -15.21 22.34 -16.52
CA VAL A 141 -15.68 22.94 -15.28
C VAL A 141 -14.57 23.79 -14.66
N THR A 142 -15.02 24.97 -14.27
CA THR A 142 -14.33 26.18 -13.83
C THR A 142 -13.32 26.01 -12.69
N LYS A 143 -12.24 26.78 -12.78
CA LYS A 143 -11.38 27.16 -11.64
C LYS A 143 -12.23 27.71 -10.48
N GLY A 144 -12.03 27.18 -9.28
CA GLY A 144 -12.45 27.82 -8.03
C GLY A 144 -13.21 26.90 -7.08
N THR A 145 -12.70 26.83 -5.85
CA THR A 145 -13.21 26.12 -4.65
C THR A 145 -12.73 24.68 -4.51
N ILE A 146 -11.78 24.50 -3.59
CA ILE A 146 -11.41 23.22 -2.98
C ILE A 146 -12.41 22.97 -1.85
N PRO A 147 -13.27 21.94 -1.89
CA PRO A 147 -13.74 21.30 -0.68
C PRO A 147 -12.79 20.14 -0.36
N THR A 148 -12.07 20.31 0.74
CA THR A 148 -11.44 19.24 1.51
C THR A 148 -12.33 17.99 1.59
N LEU A 149 -12.04 16.99 0.77
CA LEU A 149 -12.49 15.61 0.94
C LEU A 149 -11.34 14.68 0.52
N VAL A 150 -10.25 14.74 1.28
CA VAL A 150 -9.14 13.77 1.17
C VAL A 150 -9.10 12.97 2.45
N GLY A 151 -9.48 11.70 2.35
CA GLY A 151 -8.70 10.63 2.99
C GLY A 151 -8.94 10.32 4.46
N SER A 152 -9.93 10.87 5.16
CA SER A 152 -10.32 10.28 6.46
C SER A 152 -11.05 8.95 6.22
N PRO A 153 -10.54 7.79 6.70
CA PRO A 153 -11.31 6.55 6.66
C PRO A 153 -12.64 6.78 7.37
N PRO A 154 -13.78 6.31 6.83
CA PRO A 154 -15.05 6.45 7.51
C PRO A 154 -14.92 5.87 8.92
N TYR A 155 -15.32 6.65 9.92
CA TYR A 155 -15.23 6.37 11.37
C TYR A 155 -15.73 4.96 11.75
N TYR A 156 -16.56 4.36 10.89
CA TYR A 156 -17.00 2.97 10.96
C TYR A 156 -15.87 1.94 11.12
N TYR A 157 -14.70 2.13 10.50
CA TYR A 157 -13.60 1.16 10.60
C TYR A 157 -12.96 1.13 11.99
N LEU A 158 -12.84 2.30 12.65
CA LEU A 158 -12.28 2.37 13.99
C LEU A 158 -13.26 1.82 15.04
N GLN A 159 -14.57 1.98 14.81
CA GLN A 159 -15.60 1.50 15.72
C GLN A 159 -15.75 -0.03 15.71
N GLN A 160 -15.54 -0.70 14.56
CA GLN A 160 -15.67 -2.16 14.48
C GLN A 160 -14.50 -2.90 15.16
N GLN A 161 -13.29 -2.34 15.15
CA GLN A 161 -12.13 -2.95 15.80
C GLN A 161 -12.22 -2.89 17.34
N GLN A 162 -12.82 -1.82 17.89
CA GLN A 162 -13.00 -1.68 19.34
C GLN A 162 -14.06 -2.65 19.90
N GLN A 163 -15.05 -3.05 19.08
CA GLN A 163 -16.13 -3.93 19.51
C GLN A 163 -15.70 -5.40 19.57
N GLN A 164 -14.74 -5.84 18.73
CA GLN A 164 -14.19 -7.21 18.80
C GLN A 164 -13.31 -7.45 20.03
N GLN A 165 -12.72 -6.42 20.62
CA GLN A 165 -11.84 -6.56 21.79
C GLN A 165 -12.63 -6.62 23.12
N GLN A 166 -13.93 -6.29 23.11
CA GLN A 166 -14.81 -6.36 24.29
C GLN A 166 -15.59 -7.68 24.41
N GLY A 167 -15.36 -8.65 23.50
CA GLY A 167 -16.06 -9.94 23.47
C GLY A 167 -15.41 -11.09 24.26
N LEU A 168 -14.29 -10.86 24.96
CA LEU A 168 -13.54 -11.91 25.68
C LEU A 168 -13.41 -11.59 27.17
N MET A 169 -14.51 -11.53 27.92
CA MET A 169 -14.47 -11.62 29.39
C MET A 169 -15.65 -12.48 29.88
N PRO A 170 -15.49 -13.80 30.08
CA PRO A 170 -16.50 -14.61 30.73
C PRO A 170 -16.47 -14.38 32.25
N TRP A 171 -17.50 -13.66 32.71
CA TRP A 171 -18.19 -13.70 34.00
C TRP A 171 -17.39 -13.76 35.33
N SER A 172 -17.75 -12.78 36.16
CA SER A 172 -17.40 -12.56 37.57
C SER A 172 -17.86 -13.72 38.46
N THR A 173 -16.97 -14.23 39.33
CA THR A 173 -17.36 -14.95 40.54
C THR A 173 -17.85 -13.94 41.58
N GLY A 174 -19.10 -14.10 42.01
CA GLY A 174 -19.69 -13.40 43.15
C GLY A 174 -20.56 -14.37 43.94
N GLU A 175 -20.20 -14.54 45.21
CA GLU A 175 -20.77 -15.40 46.25
C GLU A 175 -22.28 -15.19 46.51
N PRO A 176 -22.86 -16.03 47.38
CA PRO A 176 -23.10 -15.54 48.75
C PRO A 176 -22.48 -16.39 49.87
#